data_AF-A0A958R3S0-F1
#
_entry.id   AF-A0A958R3S0-F1
#
_cell.length_a   1.000
_cell.length_b   1.000
_cell.length_c   1.000
_cell.angle_alpha   90.00
_cell.angle_beta   90.00
_cell.angle_gamma   90.00
#
_symmetry.space_group_name_H-M   'P 1'
#
loop_
_entity.id
_entity.type
_entity.pdbx_description
1 polymer ?
#
loop_
_entity_poly.entity_id
_entity_poly.type
_entity_poly.pdbx_seq_one_letter_code
_entity_poly.pdbx_strand_id
1 'polypeptide(L)'
;MVIKKPFIVVRNFLNSPVRVLALSAVFFLINFIANGSFIRLWNLKKEIGKLETSIEKNQKESQRIEENISKSKDPSYIERQAREKLDLVGQDDLVFIFPPEESSEVASQ
;
A
#
# COMPACT_ATOMS: atom_id res chain seq x y z
N MET A 1 -45.41 16.04 -13.38
CA MET A 1 -45.65 16.51 -14.77
C MET A 1 -44.33 16.73 -15.53
N VAL A 2 -43.43 15.73 -15.59
CA VAL A 2 -42.09 15.86 -16.24
C VAL A 2 -41.87 14.78 -17.31
N ILE A 3 -42.66 13.70 -17.27
CA ILE A 3 -42.50 12.50 -18.12
C ILE A 3 -42.99 12.71 -19.56
N LYS A 4 -43.87 13.69 -19.81
CA LYS A 4 -44.39 13.94 -21.18
C LYS A 4 -43.39 14.68 -22.08
N LYS A 5 -42.44 15.44 -21.51
CA LYS A 5 -41.43 16.19 -22.27
C LYS A 5 -40.40 15.30 -22.98
N PRO A 6 -39.80 14.25 -22.36
CA PRO A 6 -38.88 13.37 -23.07
C PRO A 6 -39.57 12.63 -24.22
N PHE A 7 -40.85 12.27 -24.08
CA PHE A 7 -41.59 11.54 -25.12
C PHE A 7 -41.77 12.37 -26.41
N ILE A 8 -42.00 13.68 -26.29
CA ILE A 8 -42.16 14.59 -27.43
C ILE A 8 -40.80 14.88 -28.09
N VAL A 9 -39.74 15.05 -27.30
CA VAL A 9 -38.37 15.23 -27.81
C VAL A 9 -37.89 13.99 -28.55
N VAL A 10 -38.13 12.79 -27.99
CA VAL A 10 -37.82 11.52 -28.64
C VAL A 10 -38.62 11.37 -29.94
N ARG A 11 -39.90 11.76 -29.97
CA ARG A 11 -40.73 11.67 -31.18
C ARG A 11 -40.26 12.59 -32.31
N ASN A 12 -39.86 13.83 -32.01
CA ASN A 12 -39.27 14.73 -33.00
C ASN A 12 -37.85 14.30 -33.43
N PHE A 13 -37.10 13.63 -32.55
CA PHE A 13 -35.77 13.10 -32.85
C PHE A 13 -35.84 11.84 -33.74
N LEU A 14 -36.84 10.96 -33.51
CA LEU A 14 -37.12 9.77 -34.33
C LEU A 14 -37.61 10.11 -35.73
N ASN A 15 -38.22 11.28 -35.93
CA ASN A 15 -38.75 11.70 -37.23
C ASN A 15 -37.65 12.12 -38.24
N SER A 16 -36.38 12.07 -37.83
CA SER A 16 -35.21 12.31 -38.68
C SER A 16 -34.31 11.07 -38.71
N PRO A 17 -34.40 10.20 -39.75
CA PRO A 17 -33.65 8.94 -39.79
C PRO A 17 -32.14 9.15 -39.73
N VAL A 18 -31.64 10.27 -40.26
CA VAL A 18 -30.22 10.65 -40.23
C VAL A 18 -29.70 10.89 -38.81
N ARG A 19 -30.49 11.52 -37.93
CA ARG A 19 -30.07 11.78 -36.54
C ARG A 19 -30.04 10.50 -35.71
N VAL A 20 -30.99 9.61 -35.93
CA VAL A 20 -31.03 8.29 -35.26
C VAL A 20 -29.83 7.44 -35.71
N LEU A 21 -29.51 7.46 -37.01
CA LEU A 21 -28.36 6.75 -37.57
C LEU A 21 -27.03 7.32 -37.04
N ALA A 22 -26.90 8.65 -36.98
CA ALA A 22 -25.72 9.28 -36.39
C ALA A 22 -25.56 8.93 -34.91
N LEU A 23 -26.65 8.95 -34.13
CA LEU A 23 -26.60 8.63 -32.71
C LEU A 23 -26.26 7.15 -32.47
N SER A 24 -26.83 6.22 -33.24
CA SER A 24 -26.51 4.80 -33.12
C SER A 24 -25.08 4.49 -33.57
N ALA A 25 -24.58 5.14 -34.64
CA ALA A 25 -23.21 5.01 -35.09
C ALA A 25 -22.21 5.51 -34.04
N VAL A 26 -22.48 6.67 -33.43
CA VAL A 26 -21.65 7.20 -32.33
C VAL A 26 -21.66 6.24 -31.13
N PHE A 27 -22.84 5.74 -30.75
CA PHE A 27 -22.95 4.79 -29.64
C PHE A 27 -22.21 3.48 -29.92
N PHE A 28 -22.25 2.99 -31.16
CA PHE A 28 -21.52 1.81 -31.60
C PHE A 28 -20.01 2.05 -31.59
N LEU A 29 -19.54 3.21 -32.04
CA LEU A 29 -18.11 3.58 -31.96
C LEU A 29 -17.64 3.61 -30.51
N ILE A 30 -18.38 4.28 -29.63
CA ILE A 30 -18.02 4.36 -28.20
C ILE A 30 -17.96 2.97 -27.59
N ASN A 31 -18.95 2.11 -27.85
CA ASN A 31 -18.95 0.73 -27.37
C ASN A 31 -17.80 -0.09 -27.96
N PHE A 32 -17.45 0.11 -29.23
CA PHE A 32 -16.34 -0.59 -29.88
C PHE A 32 -14.98 -0.19 -29.29
N ILE A 33 -14.75 1.11 -29.07
CA ILE A 33 -13.55 1.62 -28.39
C ILE A 33 -13.52 1.15 -26.92
N ALA A 34 -14.67 1.16 -26.24
CA ALA A 34 -14.78 0.76 -24.84
C ALA A 34 -14.70 -0.76 -24.62
N ASN A 35 -14.98 -1.59 -25.64
CA ASN A 35 -15.04 -3.06 -25.52
C ASN A 35 -13.71 -3.76 -25.21
N GLY A 36 -12.65 -3.01 -24.97
CA GLY A 36 -11.59 -3.51 -24.09
C GLY A 36 -10.17 -3.30 -24.58
N SER A 37 -9.94 -2.82 -25.80
CA SER A 37 -8.56 -2.61 -26.26
C SER A 37 -7.88 -1.46 -25.48
N PHE A 38 -8.56 -0.33 -25.33
CA PHE A 38 -8.00 0.85 -24.64
C PHE A 38 -7.86 0.65 -23.14
N ILE A 39 -8.88 0.10 -22.49
CA ILE A 39 -8.88 -0.13 -21.04
C ILE A 39 -7.87 -1.21 -20.66
N ARG A 40 -7.75 -2.27 -21.47
CA ARG A 40 -6.78 -3.35 -21.22
C ARG A 40 -5.34 -2.88 -21.41
N LEU A 41 -5.06 -2.05 -22.41
CA LEU A 41 -3.73 -1.45 -22.60
C LEU A 41 -3.34 -0.52 -21.45
N TRP A 42 -4.29 0.28 -20.94
CA TRP A 42 -4.01 1.15 -19.80
C TRP A 42 -3.79 0.35 -18.50
N ASN A 43 -4.62 -0.66 -18.25
CA ASN A 43 -4.45 -1.53 -17.09
C ASN A 43 -3.13 -2.30 -17.15
N LEU A 44 -2.74 -2.81 -18.33
CA LEU A 44 -1.49 -3.54 -18.52
C LEU A 44 -0.26 -2.67 -18.22
N LYS A 45 -0.27 -1.39 -18.65
CA LYS A 45 0.83 -0.46 -18.36
C LYS A 45 0.93 -0.12 -16.87
N LYS A 46 -0.21 -0.07 -16.17
CA LYS A 46 -0.26 0.16 -14.71
C LYS A 46 0.20 -1.07 -13.92
N GLU A 47 -0.10 -2.26 -14.40
CA GLU A 47 0.36 -3.52 -13.81
C GLU A 47 1.87 -3.70 -13.92
N ILE A 48 2.47 -3.36 -15.07
CA ILE A 48 3.92 -3.39 -15.26
C ILE A 48 4.64 -2.50 -14.23
N GLY A 49 4.17 -1.26 -14.04
CA GLY A 49 4.78 -0.35 -13.06
C GLY A 49 4.69 -0.87 -11.62
N LYS A 50 3.55 -1.48 -11.24
CA LYS A 50 3.40 -2.10 -9.91
C LYS A 50 4.32 -3.29 -9.71
N LEU A 51 4.51 -4.09 -10.76
CA LEU A 51 5.36 -5.27 -10.71
C LEU A 51 6.83 -4.87 -10.56
N GLU A 52 7.26 -3.84 -11.27
CA GLU A 52 8.61 -3.28 -11.16
C GLU A 52 8.89 -2.71 -9.76
N THR A 53 7.93 -1.95 -9.19
CA THR A 53 8.05 -1.47 -7.79
C THR A 53 8.12 -2.63 -6.79
N SER A 54 7.39 -3.72 -7.06
CA SER A 54 7.38 -4.91 -6.19
C SER A 54 8.70 -5.68 -6.28
N ILE A 55 9.30 -5.77 -7.47
CA ILE A 55 10.63 -6.37 -7.66
C ILE A 55 11.68 -5.56 -6.91
N GLU A 56 11.68 -4.23 -7.06
CA GLU A 56 12.64 -3.36 -6.38
C GLU A 56 12.50 -3.46 -4.84
N LYS A 57 11.27 -3.51 -4.33
CA LYS A 57 11.01 -3.68 -2.90
C LYS A 57 11.52 -5.03 -2.38
N ASN A 58 11.24 -6.12 -3.09
CA ASN A 58 11.70 -7.45 -2.69
C ASN A 58 13.23 -7.55 -2.72
N GLN A 59 13.89 -6.97 -3.73
CA GLN A 59 15.36 -6.94 -3.80
C GLN A 59 15.97 -6.17 -2.61
N LYS A 60 15.40 -5.02 -2.25
CA LYS A 60 15.84 -4.25 -1.06
C LYS A 60 15.63 -5.02 0.23
N GLU A 61 14.51 -5.74 0.38
CA GLU A 61 14.27 -6.59 1.54
C GLU A 61 15.24 -7.76 1.60
N SER A 62 15.53 -8.43 0.48
CA SER A 62 16.54 -9.50 0.42
C SER A 62 17.93 -9.00 0.83
N GLN A 63 18.38 -7.85 0.31
CA GLN A 63 19.67 -7.25 0.68
C GLN A 63 19.73 -6.92 2.17
N ARG A 64 18.67 -6.34 2.73
CA ARG A 64 18.61 -6.03 4.17
C ARG A 64 18.66 -7.29 5.03
N ILE A 65 17.96 -8.35 4.62
CA ILE A 65 17.99 -9.64 5.32
C ILE A 65 19.39 -10.25 5.23
N GLU A 66 20.04 -10.18 4.08
CA GLU A 66 21.39 -10.70 3.88
C GLU A 66 22.43 -9.94 4.72
N GLU A 67 22.32 -8.61 4.84
CA GLU A 67 23.11 -7.81 5.78
C GLU A 67 22.83 -8.18 7.25
N ASN A 68 21.59 -8.46 7.60
CA ASN A 68 21.27 -8.90 8.96
C ASN A 68 21.85 -10.29 9.24
N ILE A 69 21.85 -11.18 8.26
CA ILE A 69 22.46 -12.51 8.35
C ILE A 69 23.98 -12.38 8.47
N SER A 70 24.62 -11.51 7.68
CA SER A 70 26.07 -11.30 7.76
C SER A 70 26.48 -10.74 9.13
N LYS A 71 25.71 -9.79 9.68
CA LYS A 71 25.89 -9.28 11.05
C LYS A 71 25.61 -10.33 12.12
N SER A 72 24.62 -11.20 11.90
CA SER A 72 24.22 -12.28 12.82
C SER A 72 25.18 -13.48 12.82
N LYS A 73 26.09 -13.58 11.85
CA LYS A 73 27.17 -14.59 11.86
C LYS A 73 28.28 -14.25 12.85
N ASP A 74 28.30 -13.04 13.39
CA ASP A 74 29.23 -12.64 14.44
C ASP A 74 28.66 -13.04 15.82
N PRO A 75 29.28 -13.97 16.56
CA PRO A 75 28.74 -14.50 17.83
C PRO A 75 28.40 -13.41 18.85
N SER A 76 29.19 -12.34 18.88
CA SER A 76 28.99 -11.21 19.80
C SER A 76 27.74 -10.38 19.50
N TYR A 77 27.27 -10.36 18.24
CA TYR A 77 26.04 -9.66 17.87
C TYR A 77 24.80 -10.43 18.32
N ILE A 78 24.83 -11.77 18.19
CA ILE A 78 23.75 -12.64 18.68
C ILE A 78 23.61 -12.54 20.20
N GLU A 79 24.73 -12.56 20.92
CA GLU A 79 24.72 -12.43 22.38
C GLU A 79 24.11 -11.10 22.82
N ARG A 80 24.50 -9.99 22.19
CA ARG A 80 23.93 -8.66 22.48
C ARG A 80 22.43 -8.59 22.17
N GLN A 81 22.01 -9.12 21.02
CA GLN A 81 20.59 -9.13 20.64
C GLN A 81 19.74 -10.04 21.53
N ALA A 82 20.29 -11.17 22.00
CA ALA A 82 19.64 -12.03 22.98
C ALA A 82 19.53 -11.33 24.34
N ARG A 83 20.58 -10.65 24.77
CA ARG A 83 20.64 -9.88 26.02
C ARG A 83 19.59 -8.77 26.05
N GLU A 84 19.50 -7.97 24.99
CA GLU A 84 18.50 -6.89 24.85
C GLU A 84 17.05 -7.43 24.81
N LYS A 85 16.80 -8.59 24.16
CA LYS A 85 15.44 -9.16 24.07
C LYS A 85 14.96 -9.89 25.32
N LEU A 86 15.90 -10.43 26.10
CA LEU A 86 15.60 -11.21 27.30
C LEU A 86 15.77 -10.39 28.58
N ASP A 87 16.07 -9.09 28.46
CA ASP A 87 16.36 -8.18 29.57
C ASP A 87 17.41 -8.73 30.53
N LEU A 88 18.43 -9.39 29.96
CA LEU A 88 19.54 -9.96 30.70
C LEU A 88 20.65 -8.92 30.85
N VAL A 89 21.40 -8.99 31.95
CA VAL A 89 22.58 -8.14 32.19
C VAL A 89 23.85 -8.95 32.02
N GLY A 90 24.89 -8.34 31.43
CA GLY A 90 26.19 -8.96 31.27
C GLY A 90 26.95 -9.09 32.59
N GLN A 91 28.04 -9.87 32.59
CA GLN A 91 28.92 -10.00 33.75
C GLN A 91 29.54 -8.67 34.20
N ASP A 92 29.68 -7.71 33.28
CA ASP A 92 30.29 -6.39 33.54
C ASP A 92 29.26 -5.25 33.65
N ASP A 93 27.95 -5.54 33.65
CA ASP A 93 26.91 -4.50 33.69
C ASP A 93 26.52 -4.11 35.14
N LEU A 94 26.48 -2.80 35.42
CA LEU A 94 26.07 -2.26 36.72
C LEU A 94 24.53 -2.24 36.84
N VAL A 95 23.98 -3.09 37.70
CA VAL A 95 22.54 -3.14 37.99
C VAL A 95 22.21 -2.14 39.10
N PHE A 96 21.40 -1.12 38.78
CA PHE A 96 20.88 -0.18 39.77
C PHE A 96 19.53 -0.68 40.30
N ILE A 97 19.51 -1.14 41.55
CA ILE A 97 18.28 -1.49 42.26
C ILE A 97 17.88 -0.28 43.09
N PHE A 98 16.83 0.41 42.67
CA PHE A 98 16.27 1.51 43.46
C PHE A 98 15.40 0.93 44.58
N PRO A 99 15.70 1.21 45.86
CA PRO A 99 14.79 0.84 46.94
C PRO A 99 13.46 1.60 46.77
N PRO A 100 12.31 0.99 47.10
CA PRO A 100 11.05 1.71 47.16
C PRO A 100 11.18 2.85 48.17
N GLU A 101 10.61 4.01 47.85
CA GLU A 101 10.78 5.27 48.58
C GLU A 101 10.23 5.25 50.01
N GLU A 102 10.92 4.57 50.93
CA GLU A 102 10.70 4.67 52.37
C GLU A 102 12.03 4.48 53.12
N SER A 103 12.89 5.51 53.15
CA SER A 103 13.88 5.75 54.23
C SER A 103 14.90 6.86 53.92
N SER A 104 14.45 8.05 53.51
CA SER A 104 15.30 9.26 53.51
C SER A 104 14.93 10.22 54.64
N GLU A 105 14.61 9.71 55.84
CA GLU A 105 14.22 10.55 56.99
C GLU A 105 15.03 10.32 58.28
N VAL A 106 16.17 9.63 58.21
CA VAL A 106 17.07 9.44 59.36
C VAL A 106 18.53 9.74 59.02
N ALA A 107 18.81 10.99 58.67
CA ALA A 107 20.17 11.53 58.68
C ALA A 107 20.18 13.05 58.83
N SER A 108 19.50 13.61 59.84
CA SER A 108 19.70 14.99 60.34
C SER A 108 18.89 15.26 61.62
N GLN A 109 19.15 14.53 62.72
CA GLN A 109 18.97 15.03 64.10
C GLN A 109 20.03 14.38 65.01
#